data_AF-A0A2M6NSJ5-F1
#
_entry.id   AF-A0A2M6NSJ5-F1
#
_cell.length_a   1.000
_cell.length_b   1.000
_cell.length_c   1.000
_cell.angle_alpha   90.00
_cell.angle_beta   90.00
_cell.angle_gamma   90.00
#
_symmetry.space_group_name_H-M   'P 1'
#
loop_
_entity.id
_entity.type
_entity.pdbx_description
1 polymer ?
#
loop_
_entity_poly.entity_id
_entity_poly.type
_entity_poly.pdbx_seq_one_letter_code
_entity_poly.pdbx_strand_id
1 'polypeptide(L)' 'MILVRAPLRISFVGGGTDLPDFYHRYPGRVISATI' A
#
# COMPACT_ATOMS: atom_id res chain seq x y z
N MET A 1 -10.81 -19.20 -21.59
CA MET A 1 -10.89 -19.05 -20.12
C MET A 1 -9.75 -18.14 -19.68
N ILE A 2 -10.03 -17.05 -18.98
CA ILE A 2 -9.01 -16.11 -18.47
C ILE A 2 -9.00 -16.23 -16.94
N LEU A 3 -7.83 -16.47 -16.35
CA LEU A 3 -7.65 -16.63 -14.90
C LEU A 3 -6.64 -15.59 -14.39
N VAL A 4 -6.95 -14.89 -13.30
CA VAL A 4 -6.08 -13.89 -12.66
C VAL A 4 -5.75 -14.31 -11.24
N ARG A 5 -4.48 -14.11 -10.83
CA ARG A 5 -4.04 -14.20 -9.44
C ARG A 5 -3.48 -12.85 -9.00
N ALA A 6 -4.06 -12.29 -7.95
CA ALA A 6 -3.57 -11.09 -7.27
C ALA A 6 -3.43 -11.43 -5.78
N PRO A 7 -2.20 -11.48 -5.25
CA PRO A 7 -1.96 -11.89 -3.87
C PRO A 7 -2.28 -10.74 -2.89
N LEU A 8 -2.69 -11.12 -1.68
CA LEU A 8 -2.98 -10.15 -0.64
C LEU A 8 -1.69 -9.58 -0.07
N ARG A 9 -1.75 -8.39 0.53
CA ARG A 9 -0.58 -7.78 1.20
C ARG A 9 -0.86 -7.45 2.65
N ILE A 10 0.18 -7.51 3.47
CA ILE A 10 0.24 -6.97 4.82
C ILE A 10 1.06 -5.68 4.79
N SER A 11 0.55 -4.61 5.38
CA SER A 11 1.27 -3.36 5.59
C SER A 11 1.96 -3.38 6.94
N PHE A 12 3.28 -3.28 6.96
CA PHE A 12 4.07 -3.30 8.20
C PHE A 12 4.22 -1.91 8.80
N VAL A 13 4.51 -0.91 7.97
CA VAL A 13 4.77 0.46 8.42
C VAL A 13 4.26 1.46 7.39
N GLY A 14 3.75 2.59 7.86
CA GLY A 14 3.42 3.75 7.02
C GLY A 14 2.06 3.69 6.34
N GLY A 15 1.20 2.74 6.69
CA GLY A 15 -0.19 2.71 6.21
C GLY A 15 -0.92 4.02 6.51
N GLY A 16 -1.56 4.60 5.50
CA GLY A 16 -2.23 5.89 5.59
C GLY A 16 -1.38 7.07 5.13
N THR A 17 -0.05 6.92 5.07
CA THR A 17 0.82 7.98 4.49
C THR A 17 0.72 8.06 2.97
N ASP A 18 0.15 7.02 2.34
CA ASP A 18 -0.21 6.93 0.94
C ASP A 18 -1.58 7.56 0.62
N LEU A 19 -2.28 8.11 1.62
CA LEU A 19 -3.54 8.84 1.40
C LEU A 19 -3.29 10.28 0.93
N PRO A 20 -4.14 10.83 0.04
CA PRO A 20 -4.00 12.20 -0.48
C PRO A 20 -3.90 13.26 0.61
N ASP A 21 -4.75 13.15 1.64
CA ASP A 21 -4.79 14.09 2.76
C ASP A 21 -3.43 14.18 3.50
N PHE A 22 -2.65 13.10 3.47
CA PHE A 22 -1.32 13.04 4.07
C PHE A 22 -0.23 13.46 3.07
N TYR A 23 -0.12 12.79 1.92
CA TYR A 23 1.03 12.97 1.03
C TYR A 23 1.09 14.34 0.35
N HIS A 24 -0.03 15.07 0.28
CA HIS A 24 -0.04 16.44 -0.23
C HIS A 24 0.64 17.44 0.72
N ARG A 25 0.82 17.09 2.00
CA ARG A 25 1.42 17.95 3.03
C ARG A 25 2.80 17.47 3.46
N TYR A 26 3.03 16.16 3.48
CA TYR A 26 4.27 15.53 3.95
C TYR A 26 4.68 14.37 3.02
N PRO A 27 5.97 14.01 2.92
CA PRO A 27 6.37 12.86 2.11
C PRO A 27 5.80 11.55 2.68
N GLY A 28 5.12 10.78 1.82
CA GLY A 28 4.55 9.47 2.16
C GLY A 28 5.53 8.31 1.93
N ARG A 29 5.44 7.25 2.76
CA ARG A 29 6.24 6.03 2.62
C ARG A 29 5.56 4.84 3.29
N VAL A 30 5.41 3.74 2.55
CA VAL A 30 4.81 2.48 3.04
C VAL A 30 5.81 1.33 2.87
N ILE A 31 5.90 0.45 3.86
CA ILE A 31 6.58 -0.85 3.77
C ILE A 31 5.53 -1.94 3.93
N SER A 32 5.34 -2.75 2.88
CA SER A 32 4.36 -3.83 2.84
C SER A 32 4.93 -5.03 2.10
N ALA A 33 4.49 -6.24 2.48
CA ALA A 33 4.81 -7.45 1.73
C ALA A 33 3.56 -8.24 1.39
N THR A 34 3.67 -8.97 0.30
CA THR A 34 2.66 -9.88 -0.22
C THR A 34 2.69 -11.22 0.52
N ILE A 35 1.54 -11.83 0.75
CA ILE A 35 1.37 -13.19 1.30
C ILE A 35 0.80 -14.16 0.28
#